data_AF-R2QXH6-F1
#
_entry.id   AF-R2QXH6-F1
#
_cell.length_a   1.000
_cell.length_b   1.000
_cell.length_c   1.000
_cell.angle_alpha   90.00
_cell.angle_beta   90.00
_cell.angle_gamma   90.00
#
_symmetry.space_group_name_H-M   'P 1'
#
loop_
_entity.id
_entity.type
_entity.pdbx_description
1 polymer ?
#
loop_
_entity_poly.entity_id
_entity_poly.type
_entity_poly.pdbx_seq_one_letter_code
_entity_poly.pdbx_strand_id
1 'polypeptide(L)'
;MELISTTITTIKRHRIQFSISWVICLIALFALTSLSMLKLVLNQLDSSKQIQLFTSKEIQQLQHYFSERLLVCAVGLFILLVVFFVFRIQRQRKAAISMKQLIYSTGLEFFIGLMVASICLILLYTLFEPAYEAILQSFYHQGLNQFKELPNFVLSNGTSGIAYSVRSSISFELSSTTLLDLFFVSLIKAVAYIFFCLCLLIICFRLINFAFKKKNVR
;
A
#
# COMPACT_ATOMS: atom_id res chain seq x y z
N MET A 1 25.32 -0.11 -17.86
CA MET A 1 24.45 -0.25 -19.05
C MET A 1 24.00 -1.69 -19.27
N GLU A 2 24.89 -2.68 -19.17
CA GLU A 2 24.55 -4.11 -19.40
C GLU A 2 23.48 -4.68 -18.45
N LEU A 3 23.45 -4.26 -17.18
CA LEU A 3 22.44 -4.76 -16.23
C LEU A 3 21.02 -4.29 -16.61
N ILE A 4 20.85 -3.03 -16.99
CA ILE A 4 19.54 -2.48 -17.37
C ILE A 4 19.08 -3.10 -18.69
N SER A 5 19.96 -3.20 -19.70
CA SER A 5 19.62 -3.83 -20.97
C SER A 5 19.29 -5.31 -20.83
N THR A 6 20.02 -6.05 -19.99
CA THR A 6 19.70 -7.46 -19.67
C THR A 6 18.41 -7.60 -18.86
N THR A 7 18.10 -6.66 -17.98
CA THR A 7 16.82 -6.67 -17.25
C THR A 7 15.65 -6.41 -18.21
N ILE A 8 15.76 -5.44 -19.12
CA ILE A 8 14.73 -5.14 -20.13
C ILE A 8 14.51 -6.32 -21.08
N THR A 9 15.57 -6.98 -21.55
CA THR A 9 15.43 -8.17 -22.39
C THR A 9 14.81 -9.35 -21.64
N THR A 10 15.10 -9.48 -20.34
CA THR A 10 14.49 -10.50 -19.46
C THR A 10 12.99 -10.23 -19.26
N ILE A 11 12.60 -8.98 -19.02
CA ILE A 11 11.19 -8.53 -18.99
C ILE A 11 10.50 -8.86 -20.32
N LYS A 12 11.15 -8.55 -21.46
CA LYS A 12 10.62 -8.82 -22.80
C LYS A 12 10.46 -10.32 -23.09
N ARG A 13 11.29 -11.17 -22.47
CA ARG A 13 11.25 -12.64 -22.59
C ARG A 13 10.24 -13.28 -21.63
N HIS A 14 10.03 -12.70 -20.45
CA HIS A 14 9.13 -13.20 -19.41
C HIS A 14 7.93 -12.26 -19.17
N ARG A 15 7.31 -11.77 -20.25
CA ARG A 15 6.24 -10.76 -20.20
C ARG A 15 5.09 -11.12 -19.27
N ILE A 16 4.65 -12.38 -19.28
CA ILE A 16 3.53 -12.85 -18.44
C ILE A 16 3.89 -12.77 -16.94
N GLN A 17 5.12 -13.13 -16.57
CA GLN A 17 5.57 -13.08 -15.16
C GLN A 17 5.75 -11.64 -14.69
N PHE A 18 6.34 -10.80 -15.54
CA PHE A 18 6.42 -9.37 -15.26
C PHE A 18 5.00 -8.79 -15.13
N SER A 19 4.08 -9.17 -16.02
CA SER A 19 2.68 -8.72 -16.01
C SER A 19 1.99 -9.02 -14.68
N ILE A 20 2.07 -10.27 -14.23
CA ILE A 20 1.51 -10.70 -12.94
C ILE A 20 2.16 -9.94 -11.79
N SER A 21 3.49 -9.75 -11.82
CA SER A 21 4.23 -9.09 -10.75
C SER A 21 3.82 -7.62 -10.56
N TRP A 22 3.70 -6.83 -11.64
CA TRP A 22 3.31 -5.42 -11.51
C TRP A 22 1.83 -5.27 -11.14
N VAL A 23 0.95 -6.18 -11.60
CA VAL A 23 -0.47 -6.20 -11.17
C VAL A 23 -0.59 -6.48 -9.68
N ILE A 24 0.18 -7.43 -9.15
CA ILE A 24 0.24 -7.66 -7.69
C ILE A 24 0.72 -6.41 -6.97
N CYS A 25 1.74 -5.72 -7.50
CA CYS A 25 2.21 -4.45 -6.93
C CYS A 25 1.13 -3.36 -6.97
N LEU A 26 0.35 -3.30 -8.04
CA LEU A 26 -0.76 -2.36 -8.19
C LEU A 26 -1.82 -2.59 -7.11
N ILE A 27 -2.26 -3.85 -6.93
CA ILE A 27 -3.25 -4.22 -5.90
C ILE A 27 -2.70 -3.92 -4.50
N ALA A 28 -1.42 -4.24 -4.26
CA ALA A 28 -0.74 -3.97 -2.99
C ALA A 28 -0.69 -2.47 -2.67
N LEU A 29 -0.26 -1.66 -3.64
CA LEU A 29 -0.21 -0.20 -3.51
C LEU A 29 -1.61 0.36 -3.29
N PHE A 30 -2.61 -0.11 -4.03
CA PHE A 30 -3.99 0.30 -3.86
C PHE A 30 -4.47 0.05 -2.43
N ALA A 31 -4.31 -1.18 -1.91
CA ALA A 31 -4.77 -1.54 -0.56
C ALA A 31 -4.05 -0.73 0.53
N LEU A 32 -2.71 -0.63 0.46
CA LEU A 32 -1.93 0.14 1.44
C LEU A 32 -2.25 1.63 1.40
N THR A 33 -2.40 2.20 0.20
CA THR A 33 -2.71 3.62 0.01
C THR A 33 -4.09 3.93 0.55
N SER A 34 -5.11 3.14 0.21
CA SER A 34 -6.49 3.37 0.67
C SER A 34 -6.64 3.23 2.18
N LEU A 35 -6.00 2.23 2.81
CA LEU A 35 -6.04 2.08 4.27
C LEU A 35 -5.26 3.19 4.99
N SER A 36 -4.10 3.58 4.47
CA SER A 36 -3.32 4.70 5.00
C SER A 36 -4.11 6.01 4.91
N MET A 37 -4.81 6.21 3.80
CA MET A 37 -5.61 7.39 3.55
C MET A 37 -6.78 7.49 4.54
N LEU A 38 -7.51 6.39 4.77
CA LEU A 38 -8.57 6.35 5.78
C LEU A 38 -8.06 6.71 7.18
N LYS A 39 -6.87 6.23 7.55
CA LYS A 39 -6.25 6.60 8.83
C LYS A 39 -5.93 8.11 8.90
N LEU A 40 -5.46 8.71 7.80
CA LEU A 40 -5.16 10.14 7.78
C LEU A 40 -6.44 11.00 7.77
N VAL A 41 -7.48 10.58 7.04
CA VAL A 41 -8.81 11.20 7.07
C VAL A 41 -9.33 11.24 8.50
N LEU A 42 -9.26 10.12 9.22
CA LEU A 42 -9.70 10.05 10.63
C LEU A 42 -8.90 10.96 11.56
N ASN A 43 -7.60 11.13 11.32
CA ASN A 43 -6.80 12.09 12.07
C ASN A 43 -7.25 13.53 11.82
N GLN A 44 -7.63 13.86 10.58
CA GLN A 44 -8.15 15.20 10.25
C GLN A 44 -9.51 15.44 10.90
N LEU A 45 -10.39 14.44 10.88
CA LEU A 45 -11.69 14.48 11.56
C LEU A 45 -11.55 14.74 13.08
N ASP A 46 -10.58 14.11 13.74
CA ASP A 46 -10.29 14.35 15.17
C ASP A 46 -9.81 15.79 15.46
N SER A 47 -9.09 16.37 14.51
CA SER A 47 -8.54 17.73 14.63
C SER A 47 -9.54 18.83 14.25
N SER A 48 -10.63 18.49 13.56
CA SER A 48 -11.62 19.44 13.08
C SER A 48 -12.48 19.93 14.25
N LYS A 49 -12.42 21.24 14.52
CA LYS A 49 -13.22 21.87 15.59
C LYS A 49 -14.65 22.22 15.17
N GLN A 50 -15.00 22.01 13.90
CA GLN A 50 -16.22 22.59 13.31
C GLN A 50 -17.46 21.72 13.53
N ILE A 51 -17.35 20.38 13.45
CA ILE A 51 -18.42 19.43 13.76
C ILE A 51 -17.79 18.17 14.36
N GLN A 52 -18.05 17.90 15.65
CA GLN A 52 -17.52 16.71 16.31
C GLN A 52 -18.46 15.52 16.07
N LEU A 53 -18.32 14.86 14.91
CA LEU A 53 -19.12 13.68 14.52
C LEU A 53 -18.85 12.45 15.39
N PHE A 54 -17.64 12.36 15.96
CA PHE A 54 -17.19 11.23 16.76
C PHE A 54 -16.54 11.71 18.05
N THR A 55 -16.71 10.93 19.11
CA THR A 55 -15.91 11.06 20.31
C THR A 55 -14.47 10.62 20.04
N SER A 56 -13.51 11.16 20.79
CA SER A 56 -12.10 10.78 20.66
C SER A 56 -11.87 9.27 20.88
N LYS A 57 -12.71 8.61 21.68
CA LYS A 57 -12.67 7.16 21.90
C LYS A 57 -13.09 6.37 20.65
N GLU A 58 -14.15 6.80 19.96
CA GLU A 58 -14.63 6.15 18.73
C GLU A 58 -13.62 6.32 17.60
N ILE A 59 -13.02 7.51 17.48
CA ILE A 59 -11.95 7.76 16.51
C ILE A 59 -10.75 6.87 16.79
N GLN A 60 -10.30 6.76 18.05
CA GLN A 60 -9.19 5.89 18.42
C GLN A 60 -9.47 4.42 18.10
N GLN A 61 -10.69 3.93 18.35
CA GLN A 61 -11.10 2.57 18.00
C GLN A 61 -11.08 2.35 16.48
N LEU A 62 -11.57 3.31 15.70
CA LEU A 62 -11.58 3.22 14.24
C LEU A 62 -10.16 3.29 13.65
N GLN A 63 -9.32 4.17 14.18
CA GLN A 63 -7.90 4.25 13.84
C GLN A 63 -7.17 2.96 14.19
N HIS A 64 -7.46 2.35 15.35
CA HIS A 64 -6.89 1.08 15.74
C HIS A 64 -7.29 -0.03 14.76
N TYR A 65 -8.57 -0.12 14.41
CA TYR A 65 -9.07 -1.07 13.42
C TYR A 65 -8.36 -0.94 12.07
N PHE A 66 -8.28 0.26 11.50
CA PHE A 66 -7.58 0.48 10.23
C PHE A 66 -6.08 0.24 10.34
N SER A 67 -5.46 0.55 11.49
CA SER A 67 -4.05 0.28 11.74
C SER A 67 -3.75 -1.22 11.80
N GLU A 68 -4.62 -2.03 12.42
CA GLU A 68 -4.50 -3.49 12.42
C GLU A 68 -4.65 -4.06 11.01
N ARG A 69 -5.66 -3.61 10.25
CA ARG A 69 -5.85 -4.04 8.86
C ARG A 69 -4.66 -3.67 7.99
N LEU A 70 -4.13 -2.46 8.14
CA LEU A 70 -2.92 -2.01 7.45
C LEU A 70 -1.72 -2.89 7.81
N LEU A 71 -1.54 -3.24 9.08
CA LEU A 71 -0.47 -4.13 9.53
C LEU A 71 -0.62 -5.52 8.91
N VAL A 72 -1.82 -6.11 8.93
CA VAL A 72 -2.09 -7.41 8.32
C VAL A 72 -1.78 -7.39 6.82
N CYS A 73 -2.22 -6.36 6.10
CA CYS A 73 -1.89 -6.18 4.68
C CYS A 73 -0.37 -6.03 4.47
N ALA A 74 0.31 -5.23 5.30
CA ALA A 74 1.74 -4.99 5.21
C ALA A 74 2.57 -6.28 5.44
N VAL A 75 2.19 -7.08 6.44
CA VAL A 75 2.81 -8.39 6.73
C VAL A 75 2.53 -9.40 5.62
N GLY A 76 1.28 -9.49 5.17
CA GLY A 76 0.90 -10.38 4.06
C GLY A 76 1.68 -10.08 2.78
N LEU A 77 1.85 -8.79 2.45
CA LEU A 77 2.67 -8.35 1.32
C LEU A 77 4.14 -8.70 1.50
N PHE A 78 4.70 -8.51 2.68
CA PHE A 78 6.09 -8.89 2.95
C PHE A 78 6.32 -10.39 2.73
N ILE A 79 5.42 -11.24 3.24
CA ILE A 79 5.49 -12.70 3.03
C ILE A 79 5.40 -13.04 1.53
N LEU A 80 4.48 -12.40 0.80
CA LEU A 80 4.33 -12.62 -0.64
C LEU A 80 5.61 -12.24 -1.41
N LEU A 81 6.25 -11.13 -1.05
CA LEU A 81 7.53 -10.72 -1.62
C LEU A 81 8.65 -11.73 -1.33
N VAL A 82 8.73 -12.26 -0.12
CA VAL A 82 9.68 -13.33 0.24
C VAL A 82 9.46 -14.54 -0.67
N VAL A 83 8.23 -15.04 -0.77
CA VAL A 83 7.89 -16.21 -1.59
C VAL A 83 8.23 -15.97 -3.05
N PHE A 84 7.91 -14.80 -3.59
CA PHE A 84 8.24 -14.42 -4.96
C PHE A 84 9.74 -14.42 -5.21
N PHE A 85 10.54 -13.81 -4.32
CA PHE A 85 11.99 -13.78 -4.42
C PHE A 85 12.59 -15.20 -4.35
N VAL A 86 12.15 -16.03 -3.40
CA VAL A 86 12.61 -17.42 -3.27
C VAL A 86 12.31 -18.22 -4.53
N PHE A 87 11.07 -18.14 -5.03
CA PHE A 87 10.63 -18.87 -6.22
C PHE A 87 11.42 -18.44 -7.47
N ARG A 88 11.62 -17.13 -7.66
CA ARG A 88 12.42 -16.59 -8.77
C ARG A 88 13.86 -17.08 -8.71
N ILE A 89 14.50 -17.00 -7.54
CA ILE A 89 15.88 -17.46 -7.34
C ILE A 89 16.00 -18.96 -7.62
N GLN A 90 15.09 -19.79 -7.09
CA GLN A 90 15.09 -21.24 -7.33
C GLN A 90 14.94 -21.58 -8.82
N ARG A 91 14.04 -20.90 -9.53
CA ARG A 91 13.80 -21.13 -10.95
C ARG A 91 15.00 -20.74 -11.80
N GLN A 92 15.62 -19.61 -11.53
CA GLN A 92 16.71 -19.10 -12.35
C GLN A 92 18.08 -19.66 -11.95
N ARG A 93 18.23 -20.31 -10.79
CA ARG A 93 19.45 -21.08 -10.42
C ARG A 93 19.78 -22.21 -11.41
N LYS A 94 18.80 -22.67 -12.20
CA LYS A 94 18.99 -23.65 -13.28
C LYS A 94 19.66 -23.06 -14.53
N ALA A 95 19.69 -21.74 -14.68
CA ALA A 95 20.49 -21.05 -15.69
C ALA A 95 21.81 -20.63 -15.01
N ALA A 96 22.95 -20.85 -15.66
CA ALA A 96 24.30 -20.62 -15.12
C ALA A 96 24.66 -19.13 -14.87
N ILE A 97 23.78 -18.38 -14.20
CA ILE A 97 23.91 -16.95 -13.89
C ILE A 97 24.44 -16.80 -12.47
N SER A 98 25.33 -15.83 -12.24
CA SER A 98 25.86 -15.58 -10.90
C SER A 98 24.75 -15.14 -9.93
N MET A 99 24.70 -15.73 -8.72
CA MET A 99 23.69 -15.41 -7.70
C MET A 99 23.63 -13.92 -7.34
N LYS A 100 24.77 -13.19 -7.43
CA LYS A 100 24.80 -11.74 -7.21
C LYS A 100 23.98 -11.02 -8.28
N GLN A 101 24.27 -11.29 -9.55
CA GLN A 101 23.57 -10.68 -10.69
C GLN A 101 22.09 -11.04 -10.70
N LEU A 102 21.72 -12.24 -10.23
CA LEU A 102 20.35 -12.68 -10.05
C LEU A 102 19.56 -11.83 -9.06
N ILE A 103 20.12 -11.59 -7.88
CA ILE A 103 19.48 -10.80 -6.82
C ILE A 103 19.27 -9.36 -7.28
N TYR A 104 20.28 -8.77 -7.93
CA TYR A 104 20.19 -7.41 -8.46
C TYR A 104 19.19 -7.28 -9.62
N SER A 105 19.22 -8.20 -10.58
CA SER A 105 18.27 -8.20 -11.71
C SER A 105 16.82 -8.35 -11.23
N THR A 106 16.58 -9.29 -10.31
CA THR A 106 15.24 -9.51 -9.73
C THR A 106 14.74 -8.28 -8.95
N GLY A 107 15.63 -7.65 -8.17
CA GLY A 107 15.30 -6.41 -7.47
C GLY A 107 15.01 -5.25 -8.42
N LEU A 108 15.74 -5.14 -9.54
CA LEU A 108 15.56 -4.10 -10.54
C LEU A 108 14.26 -4.32 -11.35
N GLU A 109 13.93 -5.55 -11.73
CA GLU A 109 12.63 -5.88 -12.33
C GLU A 109 11.49 -5.47 -11.42
N PHE A 110 11.59 -5.78 -10.12
CA PHE A 110 10.57 -5.41 -9.16
C PHE A 110 10.47 -3.89 -8.99
N PHE A 111 11.61 -3.19 -8.92
CA PHE A 111 11.63 -1.73 -8.83
C PHE A 111 10.96 -1.06 -10.03
N ILE A 112 11.24 -1.54 -11.25
CA ILE A 112 10.54 -1.07 -12.46
C ILE A 112 9.04 -1.36 -12.36
N GLY A 113 8.66 -2.57 -11.93
CA GLY A 113 7.25 -2.93 -11.72
C GLY A 113 6.54 -2.03 -10.71
N LEU A 114 7.22 -1.66 -9.63
CA LEU A 114 6.70 -0.75 -8.61
C LEU A 114 6.50 0.66 -9.17
N MET A 115 7.43 1.17 -9.97
CA MET A 115 7.30 2.49 -10.61
C MET A 115 6.13 2.52 -11.59
N VAL A 116 5.99 1.49 -12.43
CA VAL A 116 4.85 1.36 -13.36
C VAL A 116 3.54 1.29 -12.60
N ALA A 117 3.46 0.45 -11.56
CA ALA A 117 2.26 0.34 -10.73
C ALA A 117 1.90 1.66 -10.02
N SER A 118 2.89 2.42 -9.55
CA SER A 118 2.67 3.71 -8.91
C SER A 118 2.10 4.73 -9.90
N ILE A 119 2.67 4.82 -11.11
CA ILE A 119 2.17 5.71 -12.17
C ILE A 119 0.75 5.30 -12.58
N CYS A 120 0.49 4.00 -12.77
CA CYS A 120 -0.85 3.50 -13.07
C CYS A 120 -1.85 3.85 -11.97
N LEU A 121 -1.47 3.74 -10.70
CA LEU A 121 -2.35 4.07 -9.58
C LEU A 121 -2.64 5.57 -9.52
N ILE A 122 -1.65 6.43 -9.78
CA ILE A 122 -1.85 7.88 -9.92
C ILE A 122 -2.83 8.17 -11.06
N LEU A 123 -2.62 7.57 -12.24
CA LEU A 123 -3.52 7.76 -13.39
C LEU A 123 -4.94 7.30 -13.07
N LEU A 124 -5.11 6.12 -12.47
CA LEU A 124 -6.41 5.61 -12.04
C LEU A 124 -7.10 6.56 -11.06
N TYR A 125 -6.36 7.08 -10.08
CA TYR A 125 -6.89 8.07 -9.15
C TYR A 125 -7.32 9.35 -9.88
N THR A 126 -6.48 9.92 -10.74
CA THR A 126 -6.77 11.18 -11.45
C THR A 126 -7.93 11.08 -12.45
N LEU A 127 -8.10 9.91 -13.09
CA LEU A 127 -9.15 9.70 -14.09
C LEU A 127 -10.47 9.24 -13.47
N PHE A 128 -10.40 8.53 -12.34
CA PHE A 128 -11.55 7.89 -11.69
C PHE A 128 -11.65 8.28 -10.21
N GLU A 129 -11.36 9.54 -9.89
CA GLU A 129 -11.45 10.08 -8.52
C GLU A 129 -12.80 9.75 -7.85
N PRO A 130 -13.97 9.93 -8.50
CA PRO A 130 -15.25 9.60 -7.87
C PRO A 130 -15.41 8.11 -7.54
N ALA A 131 -14.84 7.24 -8.38
CA ALA A 131 -14.88 5.79 -8.14
C ALA A 131 -13.94 5.40 -6.99
N TYR A 132 -12.77 6.03 -6.90
CA TYR A 132 -11.84 5.83 -5.80
C TYR A 132 -12.44 6.28 -4.46
N GLU A 133 -13.11 7.42 -4.46
CA GLU A 133 -13.83 7.94 -3.29
C GLU A 133 -14.97 7.00 -2.86
N ALA A 134 -15.76 6.47 -3.80
CA ALA A 134 -16.80 5.49 -3.49
C ALA A 134 -16.24 4.22 -2.83
N ILE A 135 -15.05 3.77 -3.24
CA ILE A 135 -14.37 2.62 -2.62
C ILE A 135 -13.89 2.96 -1.20
N LEU A 136 -13.28 4.13 -1.00
CA LEU A 136 -12.91 4.62 0.33
C LEU A 136 -14.11 4.71 1.26
N GLN A 137 -15.23 5.26 0.76
CA GLN A 137 -16.48 5.37 1.49
C GLN A 137 -17.00 3.99 1.93
N SER A 138 -16.91 2.99 1.05
CA SER A 138 -17.28 1.61 1.37
C SER A 138 -16.42 1.03 2.50
N PHE A 139 -15.10 1.21 2.45
CA PHE A 139 -14.20 0.75 3.52
C PHE A 139 -14.44 1.48 4.84
N TYR A 140 -14.72 2.77 4.77
CA TYR A 140 -15.11 3.56 5.94
C TYR A 140 -16.40 3.02 6.58
N HIS A 141 -17.44 2.78 5.80
CA HIS A 141 -18.68 2.15 6.29
C HIS A 141 -18.46 0.76 6.86
N GLN A 142 -17.57 -0.04 6.27
CA GLN A 142 -17.19 -1.35 6.84
C GLN A 142 -16.53 -1.20 8.21
N GLY A 143 -15.70 -0.17 8.40
CA GLY A 143 -15.13 0.17 9.71
C GLY A 143 -16.21 0.61 10.70
N LEU A 144 -17.15 1.47 10.29
CA LEU A 144 -18.27 1.90 11.14
C LEU A 144 -19.19 0.76 11.56
N ASN A 145 -19.39 -0.25 10.70
CA ASN A 145 -20.20 -1.42 11.02
C ASN A 145 -19.58 -2.31 12.12
N GLN A 146 -18.32 -2.09 12.52
CA GLN A 146 -17.72 -2.79 13.66
C GLN A 146 -18.18 -2.24 15.02
N PHE A 147 -18.73 -1.03 15.06
CA PHE A 147 -19.28 -0.48 16.30
C PHE A 147 -20.71 -0.95 16.49
N LYS A 148 -20.98 -1.53 17.67
CA LYS A 148 -22.32 -2.00 18.02
C LYS A 148 -23.27 -0.88 18.45
N GLU A 149 -22.74 0.24 18.94
CA GLU A 149 -23.48 1.34 19.54
C GLU A 149 -23.07 2.70 18.96
N LEU A 150 -23.17 2.84 17.63
CA LEU A 150 -22.94 4.12 16.96
C LEU A 150 -24.29 4.84 16.76
N PRO A 151 -24.51 6.05 17.32
CA PRO A 151 -25.71 6.82 17.02
C PRO A 151 -25.79 7.12 15.51
N ASN A 152 -26.98 7.03 14.94
CA ASN A 152 -27.18 7.30 13.51
C ASN A 152 -26.92 8.78 13.16
N PHE A 153 -27.13 9.69 14.12
CA PHE A 153 -27.02 11.13 13.92
C PHE A 153 -26.40 11.81 15.13
N VAL A 154 -25.61 12.87 14.87
CA VAL A 154 -25.05 13.77 15.88
C VAL A 154 -25.53 15.19 15.55
N LEU A 155 -25.99 15.90 16.58
CA LEU A 155 -26.42 17.29 16.44
C LEU A 155 -25.20 18.23 16.44
N SER A 156 -25.19 19.21 15.54
CA SER A 156 -24.18 20.27 15.56
C SER A 156 -24.16 20.96 16.92
N ASN A 157 -22.98 21.22 17.49
CA ASN A 157 -22.85 21.93 18.75
C ASN A 157 -23.34 23.39 18.63
N GLY A 158 -24.62 23.61 18.94
CA GLY A 158 -25.09 24.82 19.63
C GLY A 158 -25.72 25.97 18.84
N THR A 159 -25.74 26.00 17.50
CA THR A 159 -26.31 27.17 16.79
C THR A 159 -27.19 26.90 15.56
N SER A 160 -27.00 25.80 14.84
CA SER A 160 -27.70 25.59 13.55
C SER A 160 -28.80 24.51 13.58
N GLY A 161 -28.90 23.71 14.65
CA GLY A 161 -29.92 22.66 14.78
C GLY A 161 -29.82 21.55 13.72
N ILE A 162 -28.69 21.48 13.00
CA ILE A 162 -28.49 20.52 11.92
C ILE A 162 -28.04 19.18 12.52
N ALA A 163 -28.75 18.11 12.16
CA ALA A 163 -28.35 16.74 12.47
C ALA A 163 -27.47 16.21 11.33
N TYR A 164 -26.26 15.77 11.67
CA TYR A 164 -25.34 15.13 10.75
C TYR A 164 -25.37 13.63 10.94
N SER A 165 -25.49 12.89 9.84
CA SER A 165 -25.36 11.43 9.89
C SER A 165 -23.91 11.07 10.18
N VAL A 166 -23.68 10.16 11.13
CA VAL A 166 -22.34 9.62 11.40
C VAL A 166 -21.84 8.74 10.24
N ARG A 167 -22.79 8.30 9.39
CA ARG A 167 -22.55 7.61 8.13
C ARG A 167 -22.55 8.57 6.93
N SER A 168 -22.30 9.86 7.14
CA SER A 168 -22.14 10.81 6.05
C SER A 168 -20.97 10.43 5.14
N SER A 169 -20.98 10.99 3.93
CA SER A 169 -19.86 10.83 3.01
C SER A 169 -18.61 11.51 3.56
N ILE A 170 -17.46 10.86 3.41
CA ILE A 170 -16.13 11.44 3.65
C ILE A 170 -15.96 12.74 2.85
N SER A 171 -16.61 12.81 1.68
CA SER A 171 -16.69 13.98 0.80
C SER A 171 -17.34 15.21 1.44
N PHE A 172 -18.12 15.04 2.50
CA PHE A 172 -18.84 16.13 3.14
C PHE A 172 -17.90 17.07 3.91
N GLU A 173 -16.74 16.57 4.36
CA GLU A 173 -15.77 17.34 5.15
C GLU A 173 -14.44 17.60 4.44
N LEU A 174 -14.22 17.00 3.26
CA LEU A 174 -12.95 17.07 2.53
C LEU A 174 -13.12 17.70 1.15
N SER A 175 -12.29 18.70 0.84
CA SER A 175 -12.18 19.20 -0.53
C SER A 175 -11.42 18.21 -1.41
N SER A 176 -11.69 18.20 -2.72
CA SER A 176 -10.93 17.38 -3.69
C SER A 176 -9.40 17.62 -3.59
N THR A 177 -8.97 18.84 -3.30
CA THR A 177 -7.54 19.16 -3.07
C THR A 177 -6.97 18.45 -1.84
N THR A 178 -7.69 18.44 -0.72
CA THR A 178 -7.26 17.72 0.48
C THR A 178 -7.26 16.20 0.26
N LEU A 179 -8.22 15.67 -0.49
CA LEU A 179 -8.30 14.25 -0.83
C LEU A 179 -7.09 13.82 -1.67
N LEU A 180 -6.70 14.66 -2.64
CA LEU A 180 -5.51 14.46 -3.47
C LEU A 180 -4.21 14.54 -2.67
N ASP A 181 -4.07 15.50 -1.76
CA ASP A 181 -2.88 15.61 -0.89
C ASP A 181 -2.74 14.37 0.01
N LEU A 182 -3.84 13.92 0.61
CA LEU A 182 -3.88 12.71 1.44
C LEU A 182 -3.55 11.45 0.65
N PHE A 183 -4.00 11.37 -0.60
CA PHE A 183 -3.66 10.29 -1.53
C PHE A 183 -2.15 10.26 -1.79
N PHE A 184 -1.53 11.38 -2.16
CA PHE A 184 -0.09 11.42 -2.43
C PHE A 184 0.75 11.12 -1.19
N VAL A 185 0.39 11.66 -0.02
CA VAL A 185 1.08 11.35 1.24
C VAL A 185 0.99 9.85 1.56
N SER A 186 -0.18 9.24 1.36
CA SER A 186 -0.38 7.81 1.59
C SER A 186 0.36 6.95 0.57
N LEU A 187 0.37 7.35 -0.70
CA LEU A 187 1.08 6.67 -1.77
C LEU A 187 2.59 6.67 -1.52
N ILE A 188 3.16 7.82 -1.14
CA ILE A 188 4.59 7.94 -0.81
C ILE A 188 4.95 7.01 0.36
N LYS A 189 4.12 6.94 1.40
CA LYS A 189 4.32 6.01 2.52
C LYS A 189 4.29 4.54 2.06
N ALA A 190 3.32 4.17 1.22
CA ALA A 190 3.21 2.82 0.70
C ALA A 190 4.42 2.43 -0.19
N VAL A 191 4.83 3.32 -1.09
CA VAL A 191 6.01 3.13 -1.95
C VAL A 191 7.28 3.02 -1.10
N ALA A 192 7.46 3.90 -0.12
CA ALA A 192 8.62 3.87 0.78
C ALA A 192 8.67 2.56 1.59
N TYR A 193 7.54 2.08 2.10
CA TYR A 193 7.44 0.81 2.80
C TYR A 193 7.85 -0.37 1.90
N ILE A 194 7.29 -0.46 0.69
CA ILE A 194 7.63 -1.54 -0.25
C ILE A 194 9.10 -1.47 -0.65
N PHE A 195 9.62 -0.26 -0.91
CA PHE A 195 11.03 -0.05 -1.22
C PHE A 195 11.94 -0.52 -0.08
N PHE A 196 11.62 -0.18 1.16
CA PHE A 196 12.36 -0.62 2.34
C PHE A 196 12.35 -2.15 2.48
N CYS A 197 11.20 -2.79 2.29
CA CYS A 197 11.07 -4.25 2.26
C CYS A 197 11.98 -4.88 1.19
N LEU A 198 12.05 -4.32 -0.02
CA LEU A 198 12.95 -4.81 -1.06
C LEU A 198 14.42 -4.68 -0.68
N CYS A 199 14.82 -3.53 -0.12
CA CYS A 199 16.19 -3.32 0.34
C CYS A 199 16.58 -4.37 1.41
N LEU A 200 15.70 -4.60 2.39
CA LEU A 200 15.89 -5.63 3.41
C LEU A 200 16.03 -7.02 2.79
N LEU A 201 15.15 -7.40 1.85
CA LEU A 201 15.23 -8.69 1.17
C LEU A 201 16.56 -8.85 0.42
N ILE A 202 16.97 -7.84 -0.35
CA ILE A 202 18.23 -7.86 -1.10
C ILE A 202 19.42 -8.06 -0.15
N ILE A 203 19.44 -7.38 1.00
CA ILE A 203 20.49 -7.52 2.01
C ILE A 203 20.47 -8.93 2.63
N CYS A 204 19.31 -9.42 3.06
CA CYS A 204 19.16 -10.76 3.63
C CYS A 204 19.64 -11.85 2.67
N PHE A 205 19.23 -11.81 1.40
CA PHE A 205 19.67 -12.79 0.40
C PHE A 205 21.18 -12.72 0.12
N ARG A 206 21.79 -11.53 0.17
CA ARG A 206 23.25 -11.40 0.06
C ARG A 206 23.98 -12.00 1.26
N LEU A 207 23.51 -11.74 2.48
CA LEU A 207 24.09 -12.28 3.71
C LEU A 207 24.01 -13.81 3.72
N ILE A 208 22.86 -14.37 3.35
CA ILE A 208 22.67 -15.83 3.21
C ILE A 208 23.67 -16.39 2.19
N ASN A 209 23.77 -15.79 1.00
CA ASN A 209 24.70 -16.25 -0.04
C ASN A 209 26.17 -16.19 0.42
N PHE A 210 26.56 -15.16 1.17
CA PHE A 210 27.91 -15.06 1.74
C PHE A 210 28.18 -16.15 2.79
N ALA A 211 27.21 -16.39 3.69
CA ALA A 211 27.32 -17.43 4.72
C ALA A 211 27.44 -18.84 4.11
N PHE A 212 26.64 -19.15 3.08
CA PHE A 212 26.71 -20.45 2.39
C PHE A 212 28.00 -20.63 1.58
N LYS A 213 28.51 -19.58 0.92
CA LYS A 213 29.82 -19.65 0.24
C LYS A 213 30.96 -19.95 1.19
N LYS A 214 30.97 -19.35 2.39
CA LYS A 214 32.02 -19.58 3.39
C LYS A 214 32.02 -21.03 3.92
N LYS A 215 30.87 -21.72 3.87
CA LYS A 215 30.72 -23.12 4.31
C LYS A 215 31.25 -24.15 3.29
N ASN A 216 31.31 -23.80 2.01
CA ASN A 216 31.76 -24.69 0.92
C ASN A 216 33.26 -24.53 0.54
N VAL A 217 34.05 -23.79 1.33
CA VAL A 217 35.51 -23.63 1.13
C VAL A 217 36.27 -24.46 2.17
N ARG A 218 35.83 -25.69 2.41
CA ARG A 218 36.56 -26.68 3.21
C ARG A 218 36.74 -27.95 2.40
#